data_AF-A0A956AF70-F1
#
_entry.id   AF-A0A956AF70-F1
#
_cell.length_a   1.000
_cell.length_b   1.000
_cell.length_c   1.000
_cell.angle_alpha   90.00
_cell.angle_beta   90.00
_cell.angle_gamma   90.00
#
_symmetry.space_group_name_H-M   'P 1'
#
loop_
_entity.id
_entity.type
_entity.pdbx_description
1 polymer ?
#
loop_
_entity_poly.entity_id
_entity_poly.type
_entity_poly.pdbx_seq_one_letter_code
_entity_poly.pdbx_strand_id
1 'polypeptide(L)'
;PGPEGARLLHQRHRAETLPLLDRPVAYYDAGVGVVHATVAPVERPSGASPEARLITTLPVDLAVAPDGMIAVADPPGGFQEIASGAYGPDSEAHIVFGAGAVAVAWRGRDLVGFMREPAALWVVRPSLGHGPATTLATITLSTGSVADTGHALFHEAAAAGITCASCHPEGGEDGHVWRFEAFGPRRTQSLRGGLSQRAPFHWSGDLADVAALMAEVFVRRMGGRGFGESPSEGEIAALTDWLDTVPHLPTAALDPEAAARGRRVFEAIGCDECHFADGTVDPDSHDVGTGEPLQVPSLIGVGHRLPLMHDGCAATLADRFRPACGGANHGATADLAPRDQADLVAYLKSL
;
A
#
# COMPACT_ATOMS: atom_id res chain seq x y z
N PRO A 1 19.99 -27.48 -14.44
CA PRO A 1 20.39 -26.30 -13.64
C PRO A 1 19.60 -25.08 -14.11
N GLY A 2 18.46 -24.81 -13.46
CA GLY A 2 17.76 -23.53 -13.66
C GLY A 2 18.65 -22.37 -13.22
N PRO A 3 18.42 -21.14 -13.70
CA PRO A 3 19.26 -20.01 -13.34
C PRO A 3 19.13 -19.71 -11.85
N GLU A 4 20.14 -20.14 -11.09
CA GLU A 4 20.43 -19.74 -9.73
C GLU A 4 20.39 -18.21 -9.66
N GLY A 5 19.52 -17.67 -8.82
CA GLY A 5 19.40 -16.23 -8.62
C GLY A 5 18.14 -15.91 -7.84
N ALA A 6 18.24 -14.97 -6.89
CA ALA A 6 17.08 -14.51 -6.14
C ALA A 6 16.03 -13.92 -7.08
N ARG A 7 14.75 -14.09 -6.74
CA ARG A 7 13.61 -13.50 -7.44
C ARG A 7 12.93 -12.51 -6.49
N LEU A 8 12.44 -11.40 -7.06
CA LEU A 8 11.68 -10.39 -6.37
C LEU A 8 10.27 -10.37 -6.95
N LEU A 9 9.28 -10.56 -6.09
CA LEU A 9 7.89 -10.25 -6.36
C LEU A 9 7.64 -8.79 -5.99
N HIS A 10 7.09 -8.01 -6.90
CA HIS A 10 6.78 -6.60 -6.64
C HIS A 10 5.60 -6.14 -7.48
N GLN A 11 4.90 -5.11 -7.00
CA GLN A 11 3.92 -4.37 -7.78
C GLN A 11 4.58 -3.15 -8.44
N ARG A 12 4.23 -2.86 -9.69
CA ARG A 12 4.67 -1.68 -10.43
C ARG A 12 3.50 -0.79 -10.73
N HIS A 13 3.65 0.50 -10.45
CA HIS A 13 2.69 1.51 -10.87
C HIS A 13 2.99 2.01 -12.29
N ARG A 14 1.96 2.49 -12.99
CA ARG A 14 2.15 3.32 -14.18
C ARG A 14 2.79 4.65 -13.81
N ALA A 15 3.71 5.12 -14.64
CA ALA A 15 4.33 6.44 -14.50
C ALA A 15 3.59 7.56 -15.26
N GLU A 16 2.57 7.20 -16.04
CA GLU A 16 1.78 8.11 -16.86
C GLU A 16 0.82 8.96 -16.01
N THR A 17 0.47 10.15 -16.50
CA THR A 17 -0.60 10.95 -15.92
C THR A 17 -1.93 10.21 -16.06
N LEU A 18 -2.63 10.05 -14.95
CA LEU A 18 -3.90 9.35 -14.85
C LEU A 18 -5.06 10.30 -15.14
N PRO A 19 -5.89 10.02 -16.16
CA PRO A 19 -7.14 10.75 -16.37
C PRO A 19 -8.17 10.30 -15.32
N LEU A 20 -8.89 11.22 -14.71
CA LEU A 20 -10.08 10.85 -13.93
C LEU A 20 -11.22 10.61 -14.90
N LEU A 21 -11.66 9.36 -15.01
CA LEU A 21 -12.81 9.02 -15.84
C LEU A 21 -14.11 9.20 -15.03
N ASP A 22 -15.14 9.76 -15.67
CA ASP A 22 -16.48 9.95 -15.09
C ASP A 22 -17.34 8.67 -15.09
N ARG A 23 -16.72 7.50 -15.29
CA ARG A 23 -17.40 6.21 -15.40
C ARG A 23 -16.57 5.15 -14.68
N PRO A 24 -17.20 4.10 -14.12
CA PRO A 24 -16.52 2.92 -13.55
C PRO A 24 -15.96 2.04 -14.66
N VAL A 25 -15.29 2.65 -15.64
CA VAL A 25 -14.27 1.95 -16.38
C VAL A 25 -13.10 1.98 -15.42
N ALA A 26 -12.48 0.82 -15.16
CA ALA A 26 -11.10 0.80 -14.67
C ALA A 26 -10.31 1.87 -15.43
N TYR A 27 -9.23 2.42 -14.87
CA TYR A 27 -8.39 3.42 -15.55
C TYR A 27 -7.86 3.03 -16.98
N TYR A 28 -8.37 1.97 -17.61
CA TYR A 28 -7.86 1.24 -18.75
C TYR A 28 -8.89 0.87 -19.80
N ASP A 29 -8.64 1.36 -21.01
CA ASP A 29 -8.85 0.58 -22.23
C ASP A 29 -7.74 -0.49 -22.32
N ALA A 30 -8.06 -1.67 -22.85
CA ALA A 30 -7.15 -2.81 -23.08
C ALA A 30 -6.62 -3.63 -21.88
N GLY A 31 -7.23 -3.58 -20.68
CA GLY A 31 -6.99 -4.59 -19.63
C GLY A 31 -5.65 -4.50 -18.88
N VAL A 32 -5.09 -3.29 -18.73
CA VAL A 32 -3.75 -3.08 -18.14
C VAL A 32 -3.81 -2.08 -16.98
N GLY A 33 -4.15 -2.55 -15.76
CA GLY A 33 -4.23 -1.84 -14.46
C GLY A 33 -3.19 -0.73 -14.16
N VAL A 34 -3.46 0.13 -13.15
CA VAL A 34 -2.51 1.18 -12.68
C VAL A 34 -1.34 0.53 -11.99
N VAL A 35 -1.58 -0.64 -11.45
CA VAL A 35 -0.64 -1.46 -10.72
C VAL A 35 -0.57 -2.83 -11.41
N HIS A 36 0.65 -3.32 -11.59
CA HIS A 36 0.92 -4.64 -12.15
C HIS A 36 1.79 -5.44 -11.21
N ALA A 37 1.33 -6.64 -10.88
CA ALA A 37 2.13 -7.66 -10.29
C ALA A 37 3.24 -8.12 -11.26
N THR A 38 4.47 -8.25 -10.75
CA THR A 38 5.61 -8.64 -11.56
C THR A 38 6.60 -9.46 -10.75
N VAL A 39 7.22 -10.44 -11.41
CA VAL A 39 8.38 -11.17 -10.87
C VAL A 39 9.62 -10.85 -11.71
N ALA A 40 10.72 -10.55 -11.02
CA ALA A 40 12.00 -10.26 -11.66
C ALA A 40 13.16 -10.98 -10.97
N PRO A 41 14.24 -11.34 -11.70
CA PRO A 41 15.50 -11.69 -11.06
C PRO A 41 16.10 -10.46 -10.35
N VAL A 42 16.64 -10.66 -9.14
CA VAL A 42 17.29 -9.62 -8.33
C VAL A 42 18.57 -9.12 -8.98
N GLU A 43 19.38 -10.05 -9.50
CA GLU A 43 20.55 -9.71 -10.31
C GLU A 43 20.17 -9.83 -11.79
N ARG A 44 20.24 -8.70 -12.52
CA ARG A 44 20.06 -8.70 -13.98
C ARG A 44 21.42 -8.61 -14.67
N PRO A 45 21.86 -9.66 -15.37
CA PRO A 45 22.86 -9.47 -16.41
C PRO A 45 22.29 -8.54 -17.48
N SER A 46 23.12 -7.64 -18.00
CA SER A 46 22.75 -6.78 -19.13
C SER A 46 22.26 -7.64 -20.30
N GLY A 47 21.01 -7.45 -20.73
CA GLY A 47 20.41 -8.20 -21.85
C GLY A 47 19.60 -9.45 -21.48
N ALA A 48 19.31 -9.70 -20.19
CA ALA A 48 18.40 -10.77 -19.77
C ALA A 48 16.94 -10.53 -20.26
N SER A 49 16.25 -11.63 -20.58
CA SER A 49 14.83 -11.67 -21.00
C SER A 49 13.88 -10.96 -20.03
N PRO A 50 12.73 -10.45 -20.52
CA PRO A 50 11.91 -9.49 -19.81
C PRO A 50 11.26 -10.04 -18.54
N GLU A 51 10.85 -9.09 -17.72
CA GLU A 51 10.00 -9.28 -16.56
C GLU A 51 8.75 -10.08 -16.86
N ALA A 52 8.40 -10.87 -15.86
CA ALA A 52 7.20 -11.64 -15.78
C ALA A 52 6.02 -10.80 -15.32
N ARG A 53 5.07 -10.47 -16.19
CA ARG A 53 3.78 -9.95 -15.70
C ARG A 53 2.97 -11.10 -15.14
N LEU A 54 2.49 -10.94 -13.91
CA LEU A 54 1.57 -11.91 -13.33
C LEU A 54 0.13 -11.42 -13.55
N ILE A 55 -0.79 -12.37 -13.80
CA ILE A 55 -2.22 -12.08 -13.92
C ILE A 55 -2.86 -12.26 -12.53
N THR A 56 -2.51 -11.36 -11.61
CA THR A 56 -2.97 -11.38 -10.21
C THR A 56 -3.05 -9.95 -9.69
N THR A 57 -3.96 -9.72 -8.76
CA THR A 57 -4.25 -8.40 -8.22
C THR A 57 -3.28 -8.00 -7.12
N LEU A 58 -3.06 -8.85 -6.11
CA LEU A 58 -2.24 -8.53 -4.94
C LEU A 58 -1.43 -9.76 -4.50
N PRO A 59 -0.41 -10.15 -5.26
CA PRO A 59 0.44 -11.23 -4.83
C PRO A 59 1.30 -10.76 -3.64
N VAL A 60 1.33 -11.55 -2.57
CA VAL A 60 1.98 -11.20 -1.30
C VAL A 60 3.21 -12.04 -0.99
N ASP A 61 3.36 -13.20 -1.64
CA ASP A 61 4.50 -14.09 -1.42
C ASP A 61 4.82 -14.94 -2.66
N LEU A 62 6.06 -15.43 -2.73
CA LEU A 62 6.63 -16.16 -3.85
C LEU A 62 7.56 -17.29 -3.37
N ALA A 63 7.42 -18.48 -3.94
CA ALA A 63 8.35 -19.58 -3.72
C ALA A 63 8.86 -20.19 -5.04
N VAL A 64 10.15 -20.52 -5.10
CA VAL A 64 10.79 -21.15 -6.26
C VAL A 64 11.26 -22.56 -5.89
N ALA A 65 10.83 -23.56 -6.66
CA ALA A 65 11.22 -24.96 -6.49
C ALA A 65 12.63 -25.22 -7.07
N PRO A 66 13.32 -26.30 -6.65
CA PRO A 66 14.64 -26.66 -7.20
C PRO A 66 14.67 -26.90 -8.72
N ASP A 67 13.54 -27.30 -9.31
CA ASP A 67 13.39 -27.48 -10.76
C ASP A 67 12.97 -26.19 -11.50
N GLY A 68 12.86 -25.07 -10.78
CA GLY A 68 12.56 -23.75 -11.33
C GLY A 68 11.07 -23.41 -11.39
N MET A 69 10.17 -24.27 -10.89
CA MET A 69 8.75 -23.90 -10.77
C MET A 69 8.56 -22.75 -9.79
N ILE A 70 7.68 -21.82 -10.13
CA ILE A 70 7.33 -20.68 -9.30
C ILE A 70 5.92 -20.88 -8.75
N ALA A 71 5.69 -20.52 -7.49
CA ALA A 71 4.39 -20.44 -6.87
C ALA A 71 4.19 -19.06 -6.25
N VAL A 72 3.01 -18.46 -6.44
CA VAL A 72 2.64 -17.14 -5.93
C VAL A 72 1.46 -17.25 -4.98
N ALA A 73 1.51 -16.57 -3.83
CA ALA A 73 0.36 -16.40 -2.94
C ALA A 73 -0.40 -15.12 -3.32
N ASP A 74 -1.68 -15.25 -3.68
CA ASP A 74 -2.59 -14.15 -4.01
C ASP A 74 -3.90 -14.28 -3.20
N PRO A 75 -4.02 -13.58 -2.06
CA PRO A 75 -5.12 -13.75 -1.11
C PRO A 75 -6.52 -13.48 -1.69
N PRO A 76 -6.79 -12.41 -2.49
CA PRO A 76 -8.11 -12.21 -3.11
C PRO A 76 -8.42 -13.16 -4.28
N GLY A 77 -7.41 -13.83 -4.85
CA GLY A 77 -7.55 -14.59 -6.09
C GLY A 77 -7.49 -16.12 -5.95
N GLY A 78 -6.91 -16.65 -4.88
CA GLY A 78 -6.67 -18.09 -4.74
C GLY A 78 -5.74 -18.63 -5.83
N PHE A 79 -4.46 -18.85 -5.50
CA PHE A 79 -3.40 -19.39 -6.36
C PHE A 79 -3.61 -19.18 -7.86
N GLN A 80 -3.05 -18.13 -8.43
CA GLN A 80 -2.82 -18.14 -9.87
C GLN A 80 -1.31 -18.09 -10.06
N GLU A 81 -0.80 -19.17 -10.63
CA GLU A 81 0.45 -19.26 -11.41
C GLU A 81 1.48 -20.27 -10.88
N ILE A 82 1.47 -21.45 -11.50
CA ILE A 82 2.64 -22.33 -11.61
C ILE A 82 3.20 -22.10 -13.01
N ALA A 83 4.23 -21.27 -13.15
CA ALA A 83 4.98 -21.19 -14.39
C ALA A 83 6.28 -21.99 -14.27
N SER A 84 6.49 -22.95 -15.18
CA SER A 84 7.81 -23.53 -15.46
C SER A 84 8.27 -23.06 -16.84
N GLY A 85 9.20 -22.12 -16.89
CA GLY A 85 9.77 -21.62 -18.16
C GLY A 85 9.88 -20.11 -18.22
N ALA A 86 10.54 -19.60 -19.26
CA ALA A 86 10.69 -18.16 -19.50
C ALA A 86 9.31 -17.51 -19.53
N TYR A 87 9.05 -16.61 -18.58
CA TYR A 87 7.83 -15.83 -18.54
C TYR A 87 7.59 -15.16 -19.89
N GLY A 88 6.55 -15.62 -20.57
CA GLY A 88 6.04 -15.06 -21.81
C GLY A 88 4.53 -14.89 -21.71
N PRO A 89 3.91 -14.16 -22.64
CA PRO A 89 2.46 -13.94 -22.68
C PRO A 89 1.61 -15.22 -22.76
N ASP A 90 2.24 -16.37 -23.03
CA ASP A 90 1.60 -17.68 -23.17
C ASP A 90 1.77 -18.58 -21.92
N SER A 91 2.18 -18.03 -20.78
CA SER A 91 2.35 -18.78 -19.53
C SER A 91 0.98 -19.04 -18.90
N GLU A 92 0.52 -20.29 -18.85
CA GLU A 92 -0.78 -20.63 -18.24
C GLU A 92 -0.66 -20.77 -16.72
N ALA A 93 -1.45 -19.98 -15.99
CA ALA A 93 -1.59 -20.08 -14.54
C ALA A 93 -2.58 -21.19 -14.15
N HIS A 94 -2.25 -21.97 -13.12
CA HIS A 94 -3.13 -23.00 -12.58
C HIS A 94 -3.46 -22.75 -11.11
N ILE A 95 -4.73 -22.92 -10.75
CA ILE A 95 -5.20 -22.85 -9.37
C ILE A 95 -4.89 -24.14 -8.64
N VAL A 96 -4.03 -24.04 -7.62
CA VAL A 96 -3.49 -25.19 -6.88
C VAL A 96 -4.18 -25.38 -5.52
N PHE A 97 -4.72 -24.32 -4.91
CA PHE A 97 -5.44 -24.40 -3.64
C PHE A 97 -6.72 -23.56 -3.63
N GLY A 98 -7.51 -23.71 -2.56
CA GLY A 98 -8.59 -22.78 -2.23
C GLY A 98 -8.07 -21.37 -1.93
N ALA A 99 -8.98 -20.39 -2.02
CA ALA A 99 -8.71 -18.98 -1.76
C ALA A 99 -8.12 -18.74 -0.34
N GLY A 100 -7.25 -17.74 -0.21
CA GLY A 100 -6.81 -17.22 1.10
C GLY A 100 -5.44 -17.66 1.63
N ALA A 101 -4.57 -18.24 0.80
CA ALA A 101 -3.16 -18.41 1.18
C ALA A 101 -2.44 -17.06 1.18
N VAL A 102 -1.64 -16.83 2.23
CA VAL A 102 -0.89 -15.59 2.42
C VAL A 102 0.63 -15.81 2.42
N ALA A 103 1.08 -17.07 2.40
CA ALA A 103 2.47 -17.43 2.18
C ALA A 103 2.58 -18.81 1.54
N VAL A 104 3.68 -19.06 0.81
CA VAL A 104 3.93 -20.29 0.06
C VAL A 104 5.37 -20.75 0.20
N ALA A 105 5.60 -22.07 0.19
CA ALA A 105 6.93 -22.65 0.22
C ALA A 105 6.96 -24.03 -0.45
N TRP A 106 8.10 -24.40 -1.04
CA TRP A 106 8.29 -25.73 -1.62
C TRP A 106 8.95 -26.70 -0.64
N ARG A 107 8.44 -27.93 -0.57
CA ARG A 107 9.06 -29.08 0.10
C ARG A 107 9.26 -30.20 -0.91
N GLY A 108 10.45 -30.24 -1.53
CA GLY A 108 10.70 -31.17 -2.63
C GLY A 108 9.80 -30.83 -3.82
N ARG A 109 8.83 -31.72 -4.12
CA ARG A 109 7.83 -31.53 -5.19
C ARG A 109 6.46 -31.10 -4.68
N ASP A 110 6.31 -31.00 -3.36
CA ASP A 110 5.06 -30.66 -2.72
C ASP A 110 5.07 -29.16 -2.38
N LEU A 111 3.95 -28.49 -2.61
CA LEU A 111 3.76 -27.07 -2.31
C LEU A 111 3.05 -26.96 -0.96
N VAL A 112 3.57 -26.07 -0.11
CA VAL A 112 3.01 -25.75 1.19
C VAL A 112 2.43 -24.34 1.13
N GLY A 113 1.16 -24.19 1.45
CA GLY A 113 0.49 -22.89 1.58
C GLY A 113 0.13 -22.61 3.03
N PHE A 114 0.41 -21.41 3.53
CA PHE A 114 -0.09 -20.93 4.81
C PHE A 114 -1.41 -20.18 4.58
N MET A 115 -2.48 -20.73 5.16
CA MET A 115 -3.82 -20.14 5.13
C MET A 115 -4.02 -19.28 6.37
N ARG A 116 -4.54 -18.07 6.17
CA ARG A 116 -4.88 -17.18 7.29
C ARG A 116 -6.18 -17.60 7.98
N GLU A 117 -7.18 -18.02 7.20
CA GLU A 117 -8.52 -18.33 7.70
C GLU A 117 -9.14 -19.53 6.97
N PRO A 118 -9.43 -20.65 7.66
CA PRO A 118 -8.91 -20.99 8.99
C PRO A 118 -7.38 -21.14 8.96
N ALA A 119 -6.73 -20.84 10.09
CA ALA A 119 -5.27 -20.91 10.20
C ALA A 119 -4.74 -22.35 10.03
N ALA A 120 -4.10 -22.63 8.90
CA ALA A 120 -3.63 -23.96 8.57
C ALA A 120 -2.44 -23.95 7.60
N LEU A 121 -1.64 -25.01 7.62
CA LEU A 121 -0.74 -25.35 6.52
C LEU A 121 -1.41 -26.37 5.62
N TRP A 122 -1.53 -26.05 4.34
CA TRP A 122 -2.00 -26.97 3.32
C TRP A 122 -0.79 -27.51 2.58
N VAL A 123 -0.68 -28.83 2.46
CA VAL A 123 0.37 -29.49 1.70
C VAL A 123 -0.30 -30.14 0.50
N VAL A 124 0.07 -29.72 -0.70
CA VAL A 124 -0.50 -30.22 -1.95
C VAL A 124 0.60 -30.69 -2.88
N ARG A 125 0.26 -31.65 -3.73
CA ARG A 125 1.07 -32.05 -4.88
C ARG A 125 0.47 -31.42 -6.14
N PRO A 126 1.14 -30.46 -6.77
CA PRO A 126 0.70 -29.92 -8.04
C PRO A 126 0.69 -30.98 -9.15
N SER A 127 -0.26 -30.90 -10.08
CA SER A 127 -0.27 -31.71 -11.29
C SER A 127 0.47 -30.96 -12.41
N LEU A 128 1.57 -31.53 -12.91
CA LEU A 128 2.42 -30.94 -13.96
C LEU A 128 1.80 -31.00 -15.37
N GLY A 129 0.47 -30.88 -15.50
CA GLY A 129 -0.21 -31.11 -16.78
C GLY A 129 -1.71 -30.85 -16.79
N HIS A 130 -2.15 -29.70 -16.26
CA HIS A 130 -3.54 -29.22 -16.35
C HIS A 130 -4.57 -30.02 -15.53
N GLY A 131 -4.13 -30.82 -14.54
CA GLY A 131 -5.01 -31.54 -13.61
C GLY A 131 -5.15 -30.83 -12.26
N PRO A 132 -6.18 -31.15 -11.45
CA PRO A 132 -6.30 -30.61 -10.10
C PRO A 132 -5.11 -31.04 -9.23
N ALA A 133 -4.65 -30.15 -8.34
CA ALA A 133 -3.67 -30.50 -7.33
C ALA A 133 -4.24 -31.55 -6.36
N THR A 134 -3.37 -32.41 -5.83
CA THR A 134 -3.77 -33.40 -4.82
C THR A 134 -3.43 -32.88 -3.43
N THR A 135 -4.44 -32.66 -2.58
CA THR A 135 -4.20 -32.37 -1.16
C THR A 135 -3.61 -33.59 -0.47
N LEU A 136 -2.39 -33.44 0.05
CA LEU A 136 -1.68 -34.49 0.79
C LEU A 136 -1.96 -34.41 2.29
N ALA A 137 -2.05 -33.19 2.83
CA ALA A 137 -2.34 -32.94 4.23
C ALA A 137 -2.89 -31.53 4.45
N THR A 138 -3.70 -31.39 5.49
CA THR A 138 -4.06 -30.11 6.10
C THR A 138 -3.67 -30.17 7.57
N ILE A 139 -2.79 -29.26 7.99
CA ILE A 139 -2.29 -29.16 9.36
C ILE A 139 -2.92 -27.92 9.98
N THR A 140 -3.87 -28.11 10.88
CA THR A 140 -4.48 -27.01 11.63
C THR A 140 -3.45 -26.36 12.54
N LEU A 141 -3.28 -25.05 12.42
CA LEU A 141 -2.38 -24.26 13.27
C LEU A 141 -3.11 -23.61 14.44
N SER A 142 -4.38 -23.24 14.24
CA SER A 142 -5.26 -22.72 15.28
C SER A 142 -6.71 -23.07 14.98
N THR A 143 -7.52 -23.18 16.02
CA THR A 143 -8.98 -23.29 15.93
C THR A 143 -9.69 -21.94 16.13
N GLY A 144 -8.96 -20.90 16.52
CA GLY A 144 -9.49 -19.53 16.60
C GLY A 144 -9.60 -18.93 15.20
N SER A 145 -10.71 -18.26 14.92
CA SER A 145 -10.92 -17.51 13.68
C SER A 145 -10.30 -16.12 13.80
N VAL A 146 -9.70 -15.67 12.71
CA VAL A 146 -9.20 -14.30 12.51
C VAL A 146 -9.96 -13.61 11.36
N ALA A 147 -11.10 -14.18 10.95
CA ALA A 147 -11.97 -13.59 9.94
C ALA A 147 -12.42 -12.19 10.37
N ASP A 148 -12.32 -11.24 9.45
CA ASP A 148 -12.69 -9.85 9.68
C ASP A 148 -13.18 -9.27 8.35
N THR A 149 -14.41 -8.73 8.35
CA THR A 149 -15.05 -8.18 7.14
C THR A 149 -14.30 -6.97 6.61
N GLY A 150 -13.80 -6.10 7.49
CA GLY A 150 -13.03 -4.92 7.10
C GLY A 150 -11.69 -5.29 6.48
N HIS A 151 -10.97 -6.23 7.11
CA HIS A 151 -9.75 -6.81 6.54
C HIS A 151 -10.01 -7.45 5.18
N ALA A 152 -11.11 -8.22 5.03
CA ALA A 152 -11.47 -8.86 3.78
C ALA A 152 -11.73 -7.83 2.68
N LEU A 153 -12.51 -6.79 2.97
CA LEU A 153 -12.79 -5.69 2.03
C LEU A 153 -11.53 -4.91 1.65
N PHE A 154 -10.61 -4.66 2.60
CA PHE A 154 -9.35 -3.96 2.32
C PHE A 154 -8.46 -4.70 1.31
N HIS A 155 -8.52 -6.03 1.33
CA HIS A 155 -7.77 -6.89 0.42
C HIS A 155 -8.60 -7.36 -0.78
N GLU A 156 -9.84 -6.91 -0.93
CA GLU A 156 -10.72 -7.32 -2.01
C GLU A 156 -10.26 -6.71 -3.34
N ALA A 157 -10.24 -7.52 -4.39
CA ALA A 157 -9.98 -7.05 -5.74
C ALA A 157 -11.22 -6.32 -6.29
N ALA A 158 -11.07 -5.04 -6.59
CA ALA A 158 -12.05 -4.30 -7.38
C ALA A 158 -11.94 -4.69 -8.87
N ALA A 159 -12.96 -4.33 -9.66
CA ALA A 159 -13.05 -4.69 -11.08
C ALA A 159 -11.85 -4.22 -11.93
N ALA A 160 -11.12 -3.20 -11.47
CA ALA A 160 -9.89 -2.73 -12.12
C ALA A 160 -8.64 -3.57 -11.83
N GLY A 161 -8.73 -4.66 -11.07
CA GLY A 161 -7.59 -5.50 -10.71
C GLY A 161 -6.62 -4.79 -9.75
N ILE A 162 -7.18 -4.08 -8.77
CA ILE A 162 -6.44 -3.40 -7.69
C ILE A 162 -7.21 -3.56 -6.36
N THR A 163 -6.49 -3.54 -5.24
CA THR A 163 -7.07 -3.52 -3.89
C THR A 163 -6.62 -2.25 -3.15
N CYS A 164 -7.21 -1.96 -1.99
CA CYS A 164 -6.73 -0.89 -1.12
C CYS A 164 -5.27 -1.14 -0.69
N ALA A 165 -4.93 -2.40 -0.41
CA ALA A 165 -3.58 -2.82 -0.02
C ALA A 165 -2.51 -2.63 -1.11
N SER A 166 -2.89 -2.51 -2.39
CA SER A 166 -1.92 -2.22 -3.46
C SER A 166 -1.26 -0.84 -3.31
N CYS A 167 -2.00 0.16 -2.83
CA CYS A 167 -1.45 1.49 -2.53
C CYS A 167 -1.16 1.68 -1.03
N HIS A 168 -1.87 0.96 -0.17
CA HIS A 168 -1.75 1.04 1.29
C HIS A 168 -1.28 -0.30 1.89
N PRO A 169 -0.09 -0.80 1.54
CA PRO A 169 0.39 -2.09 2.03
C PRO A 169 0.40 -2.10 3.56
N GLU A 170 -0.25 -3.11 4.16
CA GLU A 170 -0.43 -3.22 5.62
C GLU A 170 -1.03 -1.95 6.29
N GLY A 171 -1.88 -1.21 5.56
CA GLY A 171 -2.46 0.06 6.00
C GLY A 171 -1.50 1.26 5.91
N GLY A 172 -0.26 1.05 5.46
CA GLY A 172 0.72 2.11 5.22
C GLY A 172 0.46 2.86 3.91
N GLU A 173 1.54 3.13 3.19
CA GLU A 173 1.53 3.83 1.91
C GLU A 173 2.65 3.30 1.00
N ASP A 174 2.45 3.38 -0.30
CA ASP A 174 3.32 2.85 -1.35
C ASP A 174 4.57 3.71 -1.65
N GLY A 175 4.69 4.86 -1.00
CA GLY A 175 5.77 5.81 -1.26
C GLY A 175 5.64 6.60 -2.56
N HIS A 176 4.56 6.37 -3.34
CA HIS A 176 4.44 6.87 -4.70
C HIS A 176 3.73 8.23 -4.77
N VAL A 177 4.15 9.03 -5.77
CA VAL A 177 3.48 10.28 -6.14
C VAL A 177 2.75 10.05 -7.45
N TRP A 178 1.45 9.81 -7.34
CA TRP A 178 0.56 9.63 -8.48
C TRP A 178 0.33 10.96 -9.19
N ARG A 179 0.30 10.96 -10.52
CA ARG A 179 0.02 12.16 -11.32
C ARG A 179 -1.39 12.09 -11.85
N PHE A 180 -2.24 13.02 -11.47
CA PHE A 180 -3.61 13.10 -11.96
C PHE A 180 -3.79 14.31 -12.87
N GLU A 181 -4.55 14.15 -13.94
CA GLU A 181 -4.80 15.25 -14.88
C GLU A 181 -5.58 16.40 -14.23
N ALA A 182 -6.58 16.08 -13.41
CA ALA A 182 -7.50 17.08 -12.85
C ALA A 182 -6.94 17.86 -11.66
N PHE A 183 -6.04 17.28 -10.87
CA PHE A 183 -5.55 17.88 -9.62
C PHE A 183 -4.05 17.69 -9.38
N GLY A 184 -3.29 17.31 -10.42
CA GLY A 184 -1.84 17.26 -10.35
C GLY A 184 -1.29 16.11 -9.50
N PRO A 185 -0.04 16.23 -9.01
CA PRO A 185 0.62 15.19 -8.24
C PRO A 185 -0.02 15.01 -6.86
N ARG A 186 -0.28 13.76 -6.46
CA ARG A 186 -0.79 13.39 -5.13
C ARG A 186 -0.09 12.14 -4.63
N ARG A 187 0.48 12.23 -3.43
CA ARG A 187 1.07 11.12 -2.72
C ARG A 187 0.00 10.31 -1.99
N THR A 188 0.14 8.99 -1.98
CA THR A 188 -0.66 8.13 -1.11
C THR A 188 -0.48 8.51 0.36
N GLN A 189 -1.56 8.67 1.11
CA GLN A 189 -1.51 8.94 2.55
C GLN A 189 -1.49 7.62 3.33
N SER A 190 -0.85 7.59 4.50
CA SER A 190 -0.86 6.41 5.37
C SER A 190 -2.22 6.29 6.08
N LEU A 191 -2.76 5.08 6.14
CA LEU A 191 -3.99 4.77 6.89
C LEU A 191 -3.71 4.22 8.29
N ARG A 192 -2.43 4.02 8.66
CA ARG A 192 -2.06 3.49 9.97
C ARG A 192 -2.48 4.42 11.09
N GLY A 193 -2.96 3.85 12.18
CA GLY A 193 -3.21 4.55 13.43
C GLY A 193 -4.52 5.29 13.53
N GLY A 194 -5.57 4.73 12.94
CA GLY A 194 -6.89 5.35 12.92
C GLY A 194 -7.19 6.12 11.64
N LEU A 195 -8.34 5.85 11.04
CA LEU A 195 -8.89 6.61 9.93
C LEU A 195 -10.05 7.51 10.38
N SER A 196 -10.87 7.07 11.33
CA SER A 196 -12.15 7.72 11.67
C SER A 196 -12.01 9.18 12.15
N GLN A 197 -10.90 9.52 12.80
CA GLN A 197 -10.62 10.86 13.33
C GLN A 197 -9.86 11.78 12.36
N ARG A 198 -9.70 11.37 11.10
CA ARG A 198 -8.87 12.07 10.11
C ARG A 198 -9.66 12.64 8.93
N ALA A 199 -10.98 12.74 9.07
CA ALA A 199 -11.81 13.45 8.11
C ALA A 199 -11.60 14.99 8.24
N PRO A 200 -11.75 15.77 7.15
CA PRO A 200 -12.04 15.32 5.79
C PRO A 200 -10.84 14.63 5.12
N PHE A 201 -11.12 13.73 4.18
CA PHE A 201 -10.11 12.92 3.48
C PHE A 201 -9.66 13.53 2.15
N HIS A 202 -8.62 12.91 1.58
CA HIS A 202 -7.80 13.41 0.47
C HIS A 202 -6.99 14.66 0.80
N TRP A 203 -5.96 14.92 -0.01
CA TRP A 203 -5.17 16.14 0.09
C TRP A 203 -5.99 17.41 -0.15
N SER A 204 -7.10 17.33 -0.87
CA SER A 204 -8.04 18.44 -1.09
C SER A 204 -9.05 18.64 0.03
N GLY A 205 -9.15 17.71 1.00
CA GLY A 205 -10.19 17.76 2.04
C GLY A 205 -11.61 17.70 1.49
N ASP A 206 -11.82 17.14 0.30
CA ASP A 206 -13.09 17.15 -0.44
C ASP A 206 -14.04 16.01 -0.05
N LEU A 207 -13.57 15.06 0.76
CA LEU A 207 -14.34 13.89 1.14
C LEU A 207 -14.69 13.95 2.63
N ALA A 208 -15.96 14.17 2.94
CA ALA A 208 -16.42 14.41 4.31
C ALA A 208 -16.29 13.18 5.22
N ASP A 209 -16.36 11.97 4.68
CA ASP A 209 -16.37 10.72 5.46
C ASP A 209 -15.88 9.51 4.64
N VAL A 210 -15.84 8.34 5.29
CA VAL A 210 -15.35 7.09 4.68
C VAL A 210 -16.32 6.60 3.60
N ALA A 211 -17.62 6.90 3.70
CA ALA A 211 -18.58 6.52 2.66
C ALA A 211 -18.32 7.31 1.36
N ALA A 212 -18.06 8.61 1.47
CA ALA A 212 -17.63 9.45 0.34
C ALA A 212 -16.31 8.93 -0.26
N LEU A 213 -15.34 8.54 0.58
CA LEU A 213 -14.09 7.91 0.14
C LEU A 213 -14.32 6.59 -0.59
N MET A 214 -15.20 5.73 -0.10
CA MET A 214 -15.49 4.45 -0.77
C MET A 214 -16.21 4.66 -2.11
N ALA A 215 -17.15 5.60 -2.18
CA ALA A 215 -17.80 5.95 -3.44
C ALA A 215 -16.79 6.51 -4.48
N GLU A 216 -15.90 7.38 -4.03
CA GLU A 216 -14.92 8.04 -4.89
C GLU A 216 -13.76 7.12 -5.29
N VAL A 217 -13.14 6.44 -4.33
CA VAL A 217 -11.92 5.67 -4.56
C VAL A 217 -12.25 4.24 -4.94
N PHE A 218 -12.98 3.50 -4.10
CA PHE A 218 -13.25 2.08 -4.36
C PHE A 218 -14.19 1.90 -5.56
N VAL A 219 -15.30 2.62 -5.60
CA VAL A 219 -16.31 2.44 -6.65
C VAL A 219 -15.89 3.15 -7.93
N ARG A 220 -15.65 4.45 -7.89
CA ARG A 220 -15.38 5.23 -9.12
C ARG A 220 -13.97 4.98 -9.68
N ARG A 221 -12.92 5.09 -8.85
CA ARG A 221 -11.52 4.98 -9.31
C ARG A 221 -11.06 3.52 -9.49
N MET A 222 -11.42 2.62 -8.57
CA MET A 222 -11.03 1.21 -8.62
C MET A 222 -12.07 0.31 -9.34
N GLY A 223 -13.23 0.85 -9.70
CA GLY A 223 -14.26 0.16 -10.48
C GLY A 223 -15.25 -0.67 -9.65
N GLY A 224 -15.16 -0.62 -8.32
CA GLY A 224 -16.06 -1.32 -7.40
C GLY A 224 -16.12 -2.83 -7.61
N ARG A 225 -17.15 -3.47 -7.04
CA ARG A 225 -17.53 -4.84 -7.38
C ARG A 225 -18.21 -4.85 -8.75
N GLY A 226 -17.88 -5.81 -9.60
CA GLY A 226 -18.62 -6.03 -10.87
C GLY A 226 -18.84 -4.78 -11.76
N PHE A 227 -17.90 -3.82 -11.78
CA PHE A 227 -17.98 -2.54 -12.50
C PHE A 227 -18.99 -1.52 -11.93
N GLY A 228 -18.86 -1.21 -10.64
CA GLY A 228 -19.51 -0.05 -10.02
C GLY A 228 -20.40 -0.36 -8.81
N GLU A 229 -20.48 -1.62 -8.38
CA GLU A 229 -21.18 -1.96 -7.14
C GLU A 229 -20.36 -1.53 -5.91
N SER A 230 -21.04 -0.83 -4.99
CA SER A 230 -20.49 -0.37 -3.72
C SER A 230 -20.65 -1.44 -2.65
N PRO A 231 -19.70 -1.57 -1.72
CA PRO A 231 -19.95 -2.25 -0.46
C PRO A 231 -21.13 -1.62 0.28
N SER A 232 -21.82 -2.43 1.07
CA SER A 232 -22.90 -1.98 1.95
C SER A 232 -22.39 -1.08 3.07
N GLU A 233 -23.27 -0.27 3.66
CA GLU A 233 -22.93 0.59 4.81
C GLU A 233 -22.28 -0.21 5.97
N GLY A 234 -22.77 -1.43 6.22
CA GLY A 234 -22.20 -2.32 7.24
C GLY A 234 -20.78 -2.80 6.93
N GLU A 235 -20.46 -3.03 5.65
CA GLU A 235 -19.09 -3.38 5.23
C GLU A 235 -18.16 -2.17 5.30
N ILE A 236 -18.63 -0.98 4.94
CA ILE A 236 -17.88 0.27 5.08
C ILE A 236 -17.58 0.57 6.56
N ALA A 237 -18.56 0.37 7.44
CA ALA A 237 -18.37 0.49 8.88
C ALA A 237 -17.33 -0.53 9.39
N ALA A 238 -17.44 -1.80 9.00
CA ALA A 238 -16.48 -2.83 9.39
C ALA A 238 -15.06 -2.54 8.89
N LEU A 239 -14.91 -1.98 7.68
CA LEU A 239 -13.62 -1.51 7.16
C LEU A 239 -13.04 -0.38 8.02
N THR A 240 -13.88 0.57 8.42
CA THR A 240 -13.46 1.69 9.27
C THR A 240 -13.01 1.20 10.64
N ASP A 241 -13.81 0.34 11.28
CA ASP A 241 -13.48 -0.27 12.57
C ASP A 241 -12.16 -1.04 12.49
N TRP A 242 -11.97 -1.83 11.43
CA TRP A 242 -10.73 -2.57 11.24
C TRP A 242 -9.51 -1.65 11.03
N LEU A 243 -9.63 -0.62 10.19
CA LEU A 243 -8.56 0.36 9.97
C LEU A 243 -8.17 1.10 11.26
N ASP A 244 -9.12 1.35 12.15
CA ASP A 244 -8.86 1.95 13.45
C ASP A 244 -8.07 1.03 14.40
N THR A 245 -8.03 -0.27 14.13
CA THR A 245 -7.16 -1.22 14.85
C THR A 245 -5.75 -1.31 14.27
N VAL A 246 -5.50 -0.79 13.07
CA VAL A 246 -4.18 -0.86 12.43
C VAL A 246 -3.20 0.02 13.22
N PRO A 247 -2.16 -0.56 13.84
CA PRO A 247 -1.30 0.19 14.75
C PRO A 247 -0.41 1.18 13.99
N HIS A 248 0.04 2.21 14.70
CA HIS A 248 1.19 3.00 14.27
C HIS A 248 2.45 2.13 14.21
N LEU A 249 3.40 2.53 13.38
CA LEU A 249 4.72 1.92 13.42
C LEU A 249 5.45 2.31 14.71
N PRO A 250 6.17 1.38 15.35
CA PRO A 250 7.06 1.72 16.45
C PRO A 250 8.09 2.73 15.96
N THR A 251 8.23 3.83 16.70
CA THR A 251 9.24 4.83 16.42
C THR A 251 10.63 4.26 16.71
N ALA A 252 11.60 4.59 15.86
CA ALA A 252 12.98 4.16 16.07
C ALA A 252 13.53 4.72 17.40
N ALA A 253 14.53 4.04 17.98
CA ALA A 253 15.27 4.62 19.11
C ALA A 253 15.98 5.90 18.65
N LEU A 254 15.46 7.05 19.07
CA LEU A 254 15.98 8.38 18.75
C LEU A 254 16.58 9.03 20.00
N ASP A 255 17.38 10.07 19.80
CA ASP A 255 17.88 10.92 20.89
C ASP A 255 16.68 11.60 21.59
N PRO A 256 16.33 11.22 22.83
CA PRO A 256 15.16 11.75 23.52
C PRO A 256 15.33 13.21 23.92
N GLU A 257 16.58 13.67 24.13
CA GLU A 257 16.83 15.07 24.46
C GLU A 257 16.65 15.97 23.25
N ALA A 258 17.11 15.51 22.07
CA ALA A 258 16.88 16.21 20.81
C ALA A 258 15.39 16.28 20.47
N ALA A 259 14.65 15.17 20.61
CA ALA A 259 13.21 15.15 20.38
C ALA A 259 12.46 16.10 21.36
N ALA A 260 12.86 16.14 22.64
CA ALA A 260 12.27 17.05 23.61
C ALA A 260 12.57 18.54 23.31
N ARG A 261 13.77 18.86 22.80
CA ARG A 261 14.09 20.21 22.30
C ARG A 261 13.27 20.54 21.06
N GLY A 262 13.20 19.61 20.10
CA GLY A 262 12.44 19.76 18.86
C GLY A 262 10.95 19.97 19.08
N ARG A 263 10.36 19.30 20.07
CA ARG A 263 8.97 19.53 20.47
C ARG A 263 8.72 20.97 20.91
N ARG A 264 9.63 21.55 21.70
CA ARG A 264 9.51 22.96 22.10
C ARG A 264 9.62 23.91 20.92
N VAL A 265 10.47 23.59 19.95
CA VAL A 265 10.58 24.34 18.70
C VAL A 265 9.27 24.24 17.91
N PHE A 266 8.71 23.04 17.77
CA PHE A 266 7.44 22.76 17.07
C PHE A 266 6.29 23.63 17.60
N GLU A 267 6.12 23.67 18.93
CA GLU A 267 5.12 24.50 19.61
C GLU A 267 5.44 26.00 19.47
N ALA A 268 6.72 26.40 19.59
CA ALA A 268 7.11 27.82 19.53
C ALA A 268 6.95 28.47 18.15
N ILE A 269 7.00 27.69 17.07
CA ILE A 269 6.84 28.19 15.68
C ILE A 269 5.42 27.97 15.12
N GLY A 270 4.48 27.56 15.98
CA GLY A 270 3.06 27.42 15.66
C GLY A 270 2.69 26.17 14.86
N CYS A 271 3.51 25.12 14.85
CA CYS A 271 3.16 23.90 14.11
C CYS A 271 1.94 23.18 14.72
N ASP A 272 1.76 23.28 16.03
CA ASP A 272 0.66 22.68 16.80
C ASP A 272 -0.69 23.41 16.64
N GLU A 273 -0.71 24.55 15.96
CA GLU A 273 -1.97 25.23 15.59
C GLU A 273 -2.76 24.47 14.51
N CYS A 274 -2.07 23.68 13.68
CA CYS A 274 -2.69 22.85 12.64
C CYS A 274 -2.38 21.35 12.81
N HIS A 275 -1.21 20.99 13.34
CA HIS A 275 -0.80 19.59 13.49
C HIS A 275 -0.95 19.11 14.94
N PHE A 276 -2.06 18.42 15.22
CA PHE A 276 -2.42 18.03 16.58
C PHE A 276 -1.75 16.73 17.04
N ALA A 277 -1.30 16.73 18.31
CA ALA A 277 -0.55 15.64 18.90
C ALA A 277 -1.39 14.37 19.17
N ASP A 278 -2.71 14.50 19.25
CA ASP A 278 -3.64 13.37 19.44
C ASP A 278 -3.96 12.62 18.13
N GLY A 279 -3.43 13.10 17.00
CA GLY A 279 -3.62 12.49 15.69
C GLY A 279 -4.89 12.92 14.96
N THR A 280 -5.71 13.78 15.56
CA THR A 280 -6.78 14.48 14.85
C THR A 280 -6.18 15.43 13.81
N VAL A 281 -7.00 15.85 12.86
CA VAL A 281 -6.59 16.75 11.77
C VAL A 281 -7.35 18.06 11.87
N ASP A 282 -6.72 19.14 11.42
CA ASP A 282 -7.40 20.41 11.18
C ASP A 282 -8.54 20.19 10.19
N PRO A 283 -9.79 20.59 10.45
CA PRO A 283 -10.86 20.46 9.45
C PRO A 283 -10.69 21.42 8.26
N ASP A 284 -9.88 22.48 8.41
CA ASP A 284 -9.64 23.48 7.38
C ASP A 284 -8.42 23.12 6.50
N SER A 285 -8.50 23.50 5.23
CA SER A 285 -7.38 23.37 4.28
C SER A 285 -6.57 24.65 4.18
N HIS A 286 -5.25 24.52 4.10
CA HIS A 286 -4.32 25.65 4.12
C HIS A 286 -3.37 25.62 2.94
N ASP A 287 -3.11 26.78 2.31
CA ASP A 287 -2.00 26.91 1.37
C ASP A 287 -0.76 27.32 2.15
N VAL A 288 0.20 26.41 2.19
CA VAL A 288 1.43 26.53 2.96
C VAL A 288 2.64 26.79 2.07
N GLY A 289 2.40 27.53 0.97
CA GLY A 289 3.39 27.78 -0.07
C GLY A 289 3.47 26.67 -1.11
N THR A 290 2.39 25.90 -1.25
CA THR A 290 2.24 24.83 -2.25
C THR A 290 1.45 25.29 -3.48
N GLY A 291 0.82 26.47 -3.42
CA GLY A 291 0.08 27.06 -4.54
C GLY A 291 -1.37 26.60 -4.64
N GLU A 292 -1.83 25.81 -3.67
CA GLU A 292 -3.22 25.43 -3.47
C GLU A 292 -3.48 25.12 -1.99
N PRO A 293 -4.70 25.36 -1.47
CA PRO A 293 -5.09 24.92 -0.14
C PRO A 293 -5.21 23.40 -0.08
N LEU A 294 -4.57 22.79 0.92
CA LEU A 294 -4.59 21.34 1.11
C LEU A 294 -4.91 21.00 2.56
N GLN A 295 -5.52 19.83 2.74
CA GLN A 295 -5.79 19.27 4.04
C GLN A 295 -4.50 18.95 4.78
N VAL A 296 -4.44 19.37 6.04
CA VAL A 296 -3.39 19.14 7.02
C VAL A 296 -3.38 17.66 7.42
N PRO A 297 -2.34 16.89 7.06
CA PRO A 297 -2.27 15.50 7.46
C PRO A 297 -1.83 15.36 8.93
N SER A 298 -2.24 14.26 9.56
CA SER A 298 -1.61 13.80 10.80
C SER A 298 -0.10 13.58 10.57
N LEU A 299 0.69 13.95 11.58
CA LEU A 299 2.14 13.73 11.58
C LEU A 299 2.55 12.43 12.27
N ILE A 300 1.61 11.67 12.82
CA ILE A 300 1.96 10.40 13.47
C ILE A 300 2.55 9.44 12.43
N GLY A 301 3.72 8.89 12.72
CA GLY A 301 4.49 8.04 11.81
C GLY A 301 5.13 8.78 10.63
N VAL A 302 5.20 10.12 10.64
CA VAL A 302 5.82 10.88 9.53
C VAL A 302 7.30 10.50 9.31
N GLY A 303 7.99 10.03 10.35
CA GLY A 303 9.36 9.52 10.25
C GLY A 303 9.54 8.28 9.38
N HIS A 304 8.46 7.54 9.10
CA HIS A 304 8.50 6.27 8.34
C HIS A 304 8.15 6.42 6.86
N ARG A 305 7.77 7.62 6.40
CA ARG A 305 7.34 7.86 5.03
C ARG A 305 8.20 8.93 4.37
N LEU A 306 8.79 8.58 3.22
CA LEU A 306 9.50 9.51 2.35
C LEU A 306 9.20 9.19 0.88
N PRO A 307 9.21 10.18 -0.03
CA PRO A 307 9.27 11.62 0.22
C PRO A 307 8.04 12.20 0.96
N LEU A 308 8.09 13.49 1.33
CA LEU A 308 7.02 14.21 2.04
C LEU A 308 6.30 15.19 1.12
N MET A 309 5.17 15.70 1.60
CA MET A 309 4.23 16.58 0.89
C MET A 309 3.36 15.86 -0.14
N HIS A 310 2.32 16.56 -0.58
CA HIS A 310 1.34 16.04 -1.53
C HIS A 310 1.98 15.68 -2.88
N ASP A 311 3.04 16.37 -3.28
CA ASP A 311 3.75 16.19 -4.54
C ASP A 311 5.11 15.48 -4.39
N GLY A 312 5.49 15.10 -3.16
CA GLY A 312 6.77 14.47 -2.87
C GLY A 312 7.98 15.40 -3.01
N CYS A 313 7.82 16.72 -2.97
CA CYS A 313 8.92 17.67 -3.20
C CYS A 313 10.10 17.49 -2.20
N ALA A 314 9.84 16.94 -1.01
CA ALA A 314 10.81 16.81 0.06
C ALA A 314 11.29 15.36 0.22
N ALA A 315 12.48 15.04 -0.29
CA ALA A 315 13.08 13.71 -0.20
C ALA A 315 13.52 13.31 1.22
N THR A 316 13.65 14.29 2.12
CA THR A 316 13.96 14.08 3.54
C THR A 316 13.11 15.02 4.40
N LEU A 317 13.02 14.76 5.72
CA LEU A 317 12.40 15.69 6.66
C LEU A 317 13.10 17.06 6.69
N ALA A 318 14.40 17.13 6.43
CA ALA A 318 15.11 18.41 6.34
C ALA A 318 14.76 19.16 5.05
N ASP A 319 14.52 18.44 3.95
CA ASP A 319 14.18 19.02 2.65
C ASP A 319 12.84 19.77 2.67
N ARG A 320 11.97 19.43 3.64
CA ARG A 320 10.69 20.10 3.87
C ARG A 320 10.80 21.61 4.08
N PHE A 321 11.89 22.08 4.67
CA PHE A 321 12.10 23.49 4.97
C PHE A 321 12.65 24.28 3.78
N ARG A 322 12.89 23.64 2.63
CA ARG A 322 13.33 24.34 1.41
C ARG A 322 12.20 25.24 0.89
N PRO A 323 12.52 26.38 0.25
CA PRO A 323 11.51 27.26 -0.36
C PRO A 323 10.58 26.55 -1.35
N ALA A 324 11.11 25.58 -2.11
CA ALA A 324 10.33 24.78 -3.06
C ALA A 324 9.36 23.78 -2.41
N CYS A 325 9.37 23.66 -1.07
CA CYS A 325 8.54 22.73 -0.29
C CYS A 325 7.76 23.44 0.83
N GLY A 326 7.32 24.66 0.55
CA GLY A 326 6.59 25.52 1.47
C GLY A 326 7.48 26.50 2.23
N GLY A 327 8.71 26.11 2.59
CA GLY A 327 9.68 26.98 3.24
C GLY A 327 9.09 27.78 4.40
N ALA A 328 9.28 29.11 4.36
CA ALA A 328 8.77 30.04 5.38
C ALA A 328 7.25 30.27 5.35
N ASN A 329 6.52 29.74 4.36
CA ASN A 329 5.05 29.79 4.32
C ASN A 329 4.41 28.64 5.11
N HIS A 330 5.21 27.71 5.64
CA HIS A 330 4.73 26.58 6.44
C HIS A 330 5.26 26.69 7.88
N GLY A 331 4.58 27.49 8.70
CA GLY A 331 5.00 27.84 10.07
C GLY A 331 6.09 28.93 10.10
N ALA A 332 6.41 29.42 11.31
CA ALA A 332 7.37 30.51 11.50
C ALA A 332 8.83 30.01 11.41
N THR A 333 9.26 29.60 10.21
CA THR A 333 10.56 28.91 10.01
C THR A 333 11.67 29.80 9.42
N ALA A 334 11.37 31.04 9.04
CA ALA A 334 12.31 31.92 8.32
C ALA A 334 13.64 32.16 9.05
N ASP A 335 13.58 32.30 10.38
CA ASP A 335 14.75 32.58 11.25
C ASP A 335 15.20 31.34 12.05
N LEU A 336 14.76 30.14 11.66
CA LEU A 336 15.06 28.91 12.39
C LEU A 336 16.57 28.59 12.31
N ALA A 337 17.24 28.55 13.46
CA ALA A 337 18.65 28.21 13.50
C ALA A 337 18.87 26.74 13.05
N PRO A 338 20.01 26.40 12.41
CA PRO A 338 20.26 25.05 11.93
C PRO A 338 20.16 23.96 13.01
N ARG A 339 20.52 24.30 14.26
CA ARG A 339 20.40 23.39 15.41
C ARG A 339 18.94 23.14 15.78
N ASP A 340 18.12 24.18 15.80
CA ASP A 340 16.69 24.08 16.13
C ASP A 340 15.96 23.30 15.05
N GLN A 341 16.32 23.50 13.78
CA GLN A 341 15.81 22.68 12.67
C GLN A 341 16.20 21.20 12.83
N ALA A 342 17.44 20.90 13.23
CA ALA A 342 17.88 19.52 13.44
C ALA A 342 17.14 18.85 14.63
N ASP A 343 16.95 19.57 15.73
CA ASP A 343 16.17 19.11 16.88
C ASP A 343 14.69 18.90 16.47
N LEU A 344 14.10 19.82 15.71
CA LEU A 344 12.74 19.68 15.15
C LEU A 344 12.61 18.45 14.26
N VAL A 345 13.57 18.20 13.37
CA VAL A 345 13.60 16.96 12.56
C VAL A 345 13.71 15.72 13.45
N ALA A 346 14.46 15.76 14.56
CA ALA A 346 14.51 14.65 15.51
C ALA A 346 13.15 14.40 16.17
N TYR A 347 12.43 15.46 16.53
CA TYR A 347 11.06 15.36 17.05
C TYR A 347 10.10 14.76 16.01
N LEU A 348 10.11 15.23 14.77
CA LEU A 348 9.25 14.69 13.71
C LEU A 348 9.51 13.21 13.42
N LYS A 349 10.76 12.74 13.55
CA LYS A 349 11.08 11.30 13.44
C LYS A 349 10.52 10.48 14.60
N SER A 350 10.26 11.11 15.74
CA SER A 350 9.77 10.46 16.96
C SER A 350 8.24 10.40 17.06
N LEU A 351 7.53 11.00 16.10
CA LEU A 351 6.08 10.91 15.94
C LEU A 351 5.70 9.67 15.13
#